data_AF-A0AAE6JFP9-F1
#
_entry.id   AF-A0AAE6JFP9-F1
#
_cell.length_a   1.000
_cell.length_b   1.000
_cell.length_c   1.000
_cell.angle_alpha   90.00
_cell.angle_beta   90.00
_cell.angle_gamma   90.00
#
_symmetry.space_group_name_H-M   'P 1'
#
loop_
_entity.id
_entity.type
_entity.pdbx_description
1 polymer ?
#
loop_
_entity_poly.entity_id
_entity_poly.type
_entity_poly.pdbx_seq_one_letter_code
_entity_poly.pdbx_strand_id
1 'polypeptide(L)'
;MQRNMLQKLLVIILFSSFFCTEVFAQINSSIPPKKVIINNICLCQTAIADLKKSDPGLKDTVLEEMDLNAVCVGNDPRYIADSGYSTSKYPGMIFQKDQKTDLISKIRLTKTFAGKLPDGKEIDLSKLLLKDLFNLYPAFKEQWNTRSCDDYWNFSNDIISFYVRIDSTKKITFPIDEAYYMDKPVEAADLILSCHGEINEAEHQYVTGETENNEPVYFIDSVRVTGADLNKINTNDVATVSVYKDASAIIKYGREAKYGLIYIETKKFDTHRYQNYFKSKSADYAKLISMSANAPKIQYILNKKVLTNNYEGNLAGINDKIFKGLTIINKSQLLKQYGVTNKNYGVIITADIPVNSFNKDKEKEKSKH
;
A
#
# COMPACT_ATOMS: atom_id res chain seq x y z
N MET A 1 -68.66 11.43 -24.04
CA MET A 1 -67.50 11.99 -24.75
C MET A 1 -66.78 12.94 -23.79
N GLN A 2 -65.53 12.63 -23.44
CA GLN A 2 -64.58 13.38 -22.61
C GLN A 2 -64.97 13.85 -21.19
N ARG A 3 -64.35 13.22 -20.18
CA ARG A 3 -63.85 13.92 -18.99
C ARG A 3 -62.63 13.20 -18.43
N ASN A 4 -61.46 13.81 -18.66
CA ASN A 4 -60.17 13.48 -18.03
C ASN A 4 -60.28 13.57 -16.50
N MET A 5 -59.54 12.72 -15.78
CA MET A 5 -58.55 13.17 -14.78
C MET A 5 -57.79 11.98 -14.16
N LEU A 6 -56.46 12.01 -14.36
CA LEU A 6 -55.41 11.59 -13.44
C LEU A 6 -55.55 10.22 -12.76
N GLN A 7 -55.04 9.17 -13.40
CA GLN A 7 -54.29 8.16 -12.66
C GLN A 7 -52.81 8.56 -12.70
N LYS A 8 -52.32 9.07 -11.57
CA LYS A 8 -50.89 9.25 -11.31
C LYS A 8 -50.23 7.89 -11.51
N LEU A 9 -49.40 7.79 -12.54
CA LEU A 9 -48.45 6.72 -12.73
C LEU A 9 -47.47 6.80 -11.55
N LEU A 10 -47.74 6.04 -10.50
CA LEU A 10 -46.79 5.82 -9.41
C LEU A 10 -45.70 4.94 -10.02
N VAL A 11 -44.68 5.57 -10.63
CA VAL A 11 -43.43 4.89 -10.97
C VAL A 11 -42.79 4.55 -9.64
N ILE A 12 -43.13 3.37 -9.11
CA ILE A 12 -42.34 2.71 -8.09
C ILE A 12 -41.01 2.41 -8.78
N ILE A 13 -40.05 3.33 -8.64
CA ILE A 13 -38.65 3.00 -8.82
C ILE A 13 -38.38 1.98 -7.72
N LEU A 14 -38.51 0.71 -8.06
CA LEU A 14 -37.85 -0.37 -7.36
C LEU A 14 -36.36 -0.02 -7.44
N PHE A 15 -35.88 0.75 -6.46
CA PHE A 15 -34.52 0.61 -6.00
C PHE A 15 -34.40 -0.87 -5.69
N SER A 16 -33.84 -1.63 -6.64
CA SER A 16 -33.17 -2.87 -6.32
C SER A 16 -32.08 -2.44 -5.37
N SER A 17 -32.46 -2.42 -4.11
CA SER A 17 -31.56 -2.57 -3.00
C SER A 17 -30.70 -3.76 -3.41
N PHE A 18 -29.49 -3.45 -3.83
CA PHE A 18 -28.38 -4.37 -3.81
C PHE A 18 -28.13 -4.65 -2.32
N PHE A 19 -29.11 -5.31 -1.68
CA PHE A 19 -28.89 -6.00 -0.44
C PHE A 19 -27.75 -6.97 -0.75
N CYS A 20 -26.78 -7.06 0.15
CA CYS A 20 -25.95 -8.24 0.28
C CYS A 20 -26.89 -9.45 0.40
N THR A 21 -27.35 -9.98 -0.73
CA THR A 21 -28.07 -11.23 -0.75
C THR A 21 -27.03 -12.31 -0.54
N GLU A 22 -27.40 -13.30 0.25
CA GLU A 22 -26.57 -14.45 0.54
C GLU A 22 -26.42 -15.27 -0.73
N VAL A 23 -25.43 -14.94 -1.55
CA VAL A 23 -24.91 -15.87 -2.54
C VAL A 23 -24.04 -16.85 -1.77
N PHE A 24 -24.65 -17.90 -1.24
CA PHE A 24 -23.92 -19.11 -0.91
C PHE A 24 -23.47 -19.74 -2.22
N ALA A 25 -22.28 -19.38 -2.69
CA ALA A 25 -21.46 -20.37 -3.37
C ALA A 25 -21.14 -21.43 -2.31
N GLN A 26 -21.49 -22.70 -2.56
CA GLN A 26 -21.14 -23.80 -1.68
C GLN A 26 -19.61 -23.88 -1.58
N ILE A 27 -19.07 -23.29 -0.52
CA ILE A 27 -17.69 -23.46 -0.07
C ILE A 27 -17.84 -24.21 1.26
N ASN A 28 -17.35 -25.44 1.31
CA ASN A 28 -17.28 -26.24 2.53
C ASN A 28 -16.21 -25.65 3.46
N SER A 29 -16.44 -24.47 4.04
CA SER A 29 -15.70 -24.00 5.21
C SER A 29 -16.64 -23.93 6.41
N SER A 30 -16.18 -24.39 7.57
CA SER A 30 -16.94 -24.49 8.82
C SER A 30 -17.02 -23.16 9.58
N ILE A 31 -16.50 -22.07 9.00
CA ILE A 31 -16.47 -20.72 9.60
C ILE A 31 -17.19 -19.76 8.65
N PRO A 32 -18.23 -19.04 9.09
CA PRO A 32 -18.91 -18.07 8.24
C PRO A 32 -17.94 -16.93 7.86
N PRO A 33 -17.93 -16.47 6.60
CA PRO A 33 -17.01 -15.43 6.16
C PRO A 33 -17.21 -14.13 6.96
N LYS A 34 -16.11 -13.50 7.39
CA LYS A 34 -16.11 -12.23 8.13
C LYS A 34 -16.75 -11.13 7.27
N LYS A 35 -18.01 -10.79 7.52
CA LYS A 35 -18.73 -9.73 6.79
C LYS A 35 -18.39 -8.37 7.41
N VAL A 36 -17.70 -7.51 6.65
CA VAL A 36 -17.44 -6.11 7.03
C VAL A 36 -18.36 -5.21 6.21
N ILE A 37 -19.30 -4.56 6.90
CA ILE A 37 -20.34 -3.73 6.27
C ILE A 37 -20.32 -2.34 6.89
N ILE A 38 -20.34 -1.31 6.05
CA ILE A 38 -20.45 0.09 6.46
C ILE A 38 -21.27 0.86 5.44
N ASN A 39 -22.30 1.60 5.88
CA ASN A 39 -23.20 2.36 5.01
C ASN A 39 -23.73 1.55 3.80
N ASN A 40 -24.08 0.28 4.03
CA ASN A 40 -24.52 -0.70 3.02
C ASN A 40 -23.47 -1.07 1.96
N ILE A 41 -22.21 -0.70 2.15
CA ILE A 41 -21.07 -1.17 1.35
C ILE A 41 -20.46 -2.36 2.08
N CYS A 42 -20.31 -3.47 1.37
CA CYS A 42 -19.69 -4.67 1.91
C CYS A 42 -18.33 -4.89 1.26
N LEU A 43 -17.29 -4.87 2.09
CA LEU A 43 -15.95 -5.18 1.62
C LEU A 43 -15.94 -6.60 1.04
N CYS A 44 -15.24 -6.76 -0.07
CA CYS A 44 -15.06 -7.99 -0.82
C CYS A 44 -16.34 -8.55 -1.46
N GLN A 45 -17.39 -7.74 -1.54
CA GLN A 45 -18.62 -8.07 -2.27
C GLN A 45 -19.07 -6.92 -3.17
N THR A 46 -18.97 -5.67 -2.72
CA THR A 46 -19.30 -4.51 -3.54
C THR A 46 -18.17 -4.18 -4.50
N ALA A 47 -18.45 -4.14 -5.80
CA ALA A 47 -17.50 -3.70 -6.81
C ALA A 47 -17.55 -2.18 -7.05
N ILE A 48 -16.43 -1.58 -7.47
CA ILE A 48 -16.37 -0.17 -7.87
C ILE A 48 -17.32 0.09 -9.05
N ALA A 49 -17.41 -0.83 -10.01
CA ALA A 49 -18.34 -0.73 -11.13
C ALA A 49 -19.80 -0.62 -10.69
N ASP A 50 -20.21 -1.33 -9.63
CA ASP A 50 -21.58 -1.29 -9.13
C ASP A 50 -21.87 0.01 -8.38
N LEU A 51 -20.90 0.51 -7.61
CA LEU A 51 -20.98 1.85 -7.02
C LEU A 51 -21.13 2.92 -8.09
N LYS A 52 -20.33 2.87 -9.16
CA LYS A 52 -20.38 3.81 -10.28
C LYS A 52 -21.72 3.79 -11.03
N LYS A 53 -22.36 2.62 -11.14
CA LYS A 53 -23.73 2.51 -11.68
C LYS A 53 -24.75 3.15 -10.73
N SER A 54 -24.61 2.91 -9.42
CA SER A 54 -25.55 3.40 -8.40
C SER A 54 -25.38 4.89 -8.07
N ASP A 55 -24.22 5.46 -8.40
CA ASP A 55 -23.85 6.83 -8.14
C ASP A 55 -22.90 7.34 -9.23
N PRO A 56 -23.44 7.99 -10.27
CA PRO A 56 -22.65 8.64 -11.32
C PRO A 56 -21.71 9.75 -10.81
N GLY A 57 -21.90 10.21 -9.57
CA GLY A 57 -21.04 11.21 -8.91
C GLY A 57 -19.73 10.65 -8.35
N LEU A 58 -19.50 9.34 -8.44
CA LEU A 58 -18.26 8.69 -8.03
C LEU A 58 -17.08 9.12 -8.92
N LYS A 59 -16.01 9.65 -8.30
CA LYS A 59 -14.82 10.14 -8.99
C LYS A 59 -13.55 9.50 -8.46
N ASP A 60 -12.57 9.32 -9.35
CA ASP A 60 -11.21 8.98 -8.96
C ASP A 60 -10.66 10.08 -8.04
N THR A 61 -9.97 9.67 -6.98
CA THR A 61 -9.25 10.55 -6.06
C THR A 61 -7.88 9.98 -5.80
N VAL A 62 -6.88 10.85 -5.73
CA VAL A 62 -5.58 10.51 -5.17
C VAL A 62 -5.76 10.40 -3.66
N LEU A 63 -5.17 9.37 -3.07
CA LEU A 63 -5.19 9.15 -1.63
C LEU A 63 -3.76 8.96 -1.13
N GLU A 64 -3.32 9.77 -0.19
CA GLU A 64 -2.09 9.51 0.53
C GLU A 64 -2.34 8.41 1.57
N GLU A 65 -1.53 7.36 1.54
CA GLU A 65 -1.64 6.26 2.49
C GLU A 65 -0.99 6.60 3.82
N MET A 66 -1.76 6.47 4.91
CA MET A 66 -1.26 6.74 6.25
C MET A 66 -0.41 5.60 6.81
N ASP A 67 -0.53 4.40 6.23
CA ASP A 67 0.21 3.19 6.58
C ASP A 67 1.26 2.76 5.53
N LEU A 68 1.35 3.49 4.40
CA LEU A 68 2.28 3.26 3.30
C LEU A 68 2.89 4.61 2.83
N ASN A 69 3.79 5.19 3.62
CA ASN A 69 4.50 6.42 3.21
C ASN A 69 5.29 6.17 1.90
N ALA A 70 5.40 7.17 1.00
CA ALA A 70 6.24 7.13 -0.21
C ALA A 70 7.72 6.77 0.02
N VAL A 71 8.23 6.92 1.25
CA VAL A 71 9.60 6.50 1.65
C VAL A 71 9.62 5.07 2.22
N CYS A 72 8.48 4.58 2.73
CA CYS A 72 8.33 3.22 3.22
C CYS A 72 7.79 2.34 2.11
N VAL A 73 8.62 1.40 1.71
CA VAL A 73 8.30 0.54 0.59
C VAL A 73 7.37 -0.52 1.13
N GLY A 74 6.09 -0.25 0.96
CA GLY A 74 4.97 -1.04 1.43
C GLY A 74 3.96 -1.11 0.31
N ASN A 75 3.71 -2.27 -0.29
CA ASN A 75 2.49 -2.48 -1.06
C ASN A 75 1.63 -3.50 -0.30
N ASP A 76 0.47 -3.08 0.18
CA ASP A 76 -0.47 -4.02 0.78
C ASP A 76 -1.20 -4.76 -0.35
N PRO A 77 -1.04 -6.09 -0.48
CA PRO A 77 -1.61 -6.83 -1.60
C PRO A 77 -3.13 -6.82 -1.61
N ARG A 78 -3.76 -6.42 -0.49
CA ARG A 78 -5.21 -6.39 -0.36
C ARG A 78 -5.82 -5.24 -1.16
N TYR A 79 -5.09 -4.18 -1.51
CA TYR A 79 -5.66 -3.04 -2.24
C TYR A 79 -4.65 -2.33 -3.16
N ILE A 80 -5.16 -1.51 -4.07
CA ILE A 80 -4.35 -0.60 -4.88
C ILE A 80 -4.14 0.70 -4.09
N ALA A 81 -2.90 0.94 -3.65
CA ALA A 81 -2.49 2.16 -2.95
C ALA A 81 -2.53 3.40 -3.86
N ASP A 82 -2.40 4.58 -3.24
CA ASP A 82 -2.26 5.91 -3.87
C ASP A 82 -3.46 6.39 -4.72
N SER A 83 -4.49 5.56 -4.85
CA SER A 83 -5.68 5.84 -5.65
C SER A 83 -6.92 5.24 -5.01
N GLY A 84 -8.03 5.94 -5.16
CA GLY A 84 -9.33 5.48 -4.68
C GLY A 84 -10.48 6.21 -5.36
N TYR A 85 -11.68 5.98 -4.86
CA TYR A 85 -12.92 6.53 -5.40
C TYR A 85 -13.70 7.23 -4.29
N SER A 86 -14.21 8.43 -4.57
CA SER A 86 -14.99 9.21 -3.59
C SER A 86 -16.23 9.81 -4.22
N THR A 87 -17.23 10.12 -3.39
CA THR A 87 -18.49 10.75 -3.80
C THR A 87 -19.10 11.54 -2.64
N SER A 88 -19.88 12.58 -2.95
CA SER A 88 -20.67 13.32 -1.97
C SER A 88 -21.77 12.48 -1.32
N LYS A 89 -22.18 11.36 -1.92
CA LYS A 89 -23.16 10.42 -1.34
C LYS A 89 -22.64 9.72 -0.09
N TYR A 90 -21.34 9.48 -0.02
CA TYR A 90 -20.65 8.83 1.11
C TYR A 90 -19.58 9.78 1.66
N PRO A 91 -19.99 10.86 2.37
CA PRO A 91 -19.05 11.85 2.85
C PRO A 91 -18.03 11.24 3.80
N GLY A 92 -16.76 11.54 3.54
CA GLY A 92 -15.63 11.04 4.33
C GLY A 92 -15.24 9.60 4.07
N MET A 93 -15.79 8.94 3.05
CA MET A 93 -15.41 7.58 2.65
C MET A 93 -14.67 7.61 1.32
N ILE A 94 -13.48 6.98 1.27
CA ILE A 94 -12.71 6.75 0.04
C ILE A 94 -12.56 5.25 -0.15
N PHE A 95 -13.04 4.75 -1.29
CA PHE A 95 -13.05 3.32 -1.62
C PHE A 95 -11.81 2.95 -2.41
N GLN A 96 -11.16 1.86 -2.04
CA GLN A 96 -10.02 1.29 -2.75
C GLN A 96 -10.33 -0.16 -3.10
N LYS A 97 -9.97 -0.54 -4.32
CA LYS A 97 -10.20 -1.88 -4.83
C LYS A 97 -9.02 -2.80 -4.56
N ASP A 98 -9.33 -4.08 -4.53
CA ASP A 98 -8.38 -5.17 -4.57
C ASP A 98 -7.46 -5.08 -5.79
N GLN A 99 -6.25 -5.62 -5.68
CA GLN A 99 -5.26 -5.51 -6.76
C GLN A 99 -5.60 -6.36 -8.00
N LYS A 100 -6.40 -7.43 -7.82
CA LYS A 100 -6.72 -8.39 -8.88
C LYS A 100 -8.17 -8.32 -9.33
N THR A 101 -9.06 -7.80 -8.49
CA THR A 101 -10.50 -7.74 -8.73
C THR A 101 -11.02 -6.30 -8.65
N ASP A 102 -12.23 -6.07 -9.16
CA ASP A 102 -12.89 -4.75 -9.03
C ASP A 102 -13.61 -4.57 -7.67
N LEU A 103 -13.45 -5.54 -6.76
CA LEU A 103 -14.08 -5.53 -5.44
C LEU A 103 -13.41 -4.53 -4.51
N ILE A 104 -14.20 -3.86 -3.68
CA ILE A 104 -13.68 -2.98 -2.63
C ILE A 104 -13.08 -3.83 -1.53
N SER A 105 -11.80 -3.65 -1.26
CA SER A 105 -11.07 -4.35 -0.20
C SER A 105 -10.63 -3.42 0.93
N LYS A 106 -10.58 -2.11 0.67
CA LYS A 106 -10.25 -1.09 1.66
C LYS A 106 -11.19 0.11 1.55
N ILE A 107 -11.57 0.65 2.71
CA ILE A 107 -12.28 1.92 2.82
C ILE A 107 -11.53 2.81 3.82
N ARG A 108 -11.03 3.94 3.34
CA ARG A 108 -10.48 5.02 4.19
C ARG A 108 -11.63 5.91 4.67
N LEU A 109 -11.75 6.04 5.98
CA LEU A 109 -12.62 6.97 6.67
C LEU A 109 -11.80 8.22 7.02
N THR A 110 -12.16 9.38 6.48
CA THR A 110 -11.45 10.64 6.70
C THR A 110 -12.06 11.44 7.84
N LYS A 111 -11.44 12.57 8.20
CA LYS A 111 -11.96 13.52 9.19
C LYS A 111 -13.42 13.95 9.00
N THR A 112 -13.98 13.87 7.79
CA THR A 112 -15.37 14.26 7.52
C THR A 112 -16.37 13.11 7.71
N PHE A 113 -15.90 11.90 8.01
CA PHE A 113 -16.77 10.76 8.29
C PHE A 113 -17.37 10.85 9.69
N ALA A 114 -18.69 10.70 9.75
CA ALA A 114 -19.44 10.46 10.97
C ALA A 114 -20.49 9.38 10.70
N GLY A 115 -20.57 8.37 11.56
CA GLY A 115 -21.46 7.24 11.37
C GLY A 115 -21.12 6.01 12.20
N LYS A 116 -21.80 4.90 11.90
CA LYS A 116 -21.57 3.61 12.57
C LYS A 116 -20.45 2.82 11.89
N LEU A 117 -19.54 2.31 12.70
CA LEU A 117 -18.51 1.36 12.31
C LEU A 117 -19.10 -0.06 12.16
N PRO A 118 -18.37 -0.99 11.51
CA PRO A 118 -18.83 -2.38 11.34
C PRO A 118 -19.11 -3.13 12.65
N ASP A 119 -18.48 -2.72 13.75
CA ASP A 119 -18.71 -3.27 15.10
C ASP A 119 -19.87 -2.59 15.85
N GLY A 120 -20.63 -1.73 15.17
CA GLY A 120 -21.80 -1.03 15.68
C GLY A 120 -21.51 0.27 16.45
N LYS A 121 -20.25 0.61 16.72
CA LYS A 121 -19.90 1.85 17.45
C LYS A 121 -20.12 3.08 16.58
N GLU A 122 -20.70 4.13 17.15
CA GLU A 122 -20.83 5.43 16.49
C GLU A 122 -19.57 6.27 16.69
N ILE A 123 -19.11 6.91 15.61
CA ILE A 123 -17.95 7.80 15.63
C ILE A 123 -18.23 9.08 14.84
N ASP A 124 -17.54 10.15 15.22
CA ASP A 124 -17.39 11.38 14.45
C ASP A 124 -15.89 11.71 14.41
N LEU A 125 -15.22 11.40 13.29
CA LEU A 125 -13.77 11.56 13.18
C LEU A 125 -13.32 13.02 13.25
N SER A 126 -14.23 13.98 13.01
CA SER A 126 -13.93 15.41 13.14
C SER A 126 -13.67 15.81 14.59
N LYS A 127 -14.22 15.05 15.55
CA LYS A 127 -14.14 15.31 17.00
C LYS A 127 -13.36 14.26 17.78
N LEU A 128 -13.06 13.11 17.18
CA LEU A 128 -12.44 11.99 17.87
C LEU A 128 -10.98 12.31 18.26
N LEU A 129 -10.71 12.28 19.57
CA LEU A 129 -9.36 12.34 20.15
C LEU A 129 -8.87 10.94 20.53
N LEU A 130 -7.55 10.79 20.72
CA LEU A 130 -6.97 9.49 21.10
C LEU A 130 -7.54 8.94 22.42
N LYS A 131 -7.76 9.79 23.42
CA LYS A 131 -8.41 9.37 24.68
C LYS A 131 -9.81 8.80 24.46
N ASP A 132 -10.56 9.37 23.52
CA ASP A 132 -11.92 8.90 23.19
C ASP A 132 -11.84 7.56 22.45
N LEU A 133 -10.87 7.42 21.53
CA LEU A 133 -10.57 6.16 20.86
C LEU A 133 -10.26 5.05 21.86
N PHE A 134 -9.46 5.33 22.89
CA PHE A 134 -9.14 4.36 23.94
C PHE A 134 -10.30 4.03 24.88
N ASN A 135 -11.30 4.90 24.98
CA ASN A 135 -12.55 4.57 25.66
C ASN A 135 -13.42 3.64 24.80
N LEU A 136 -13.44 3.86 23.47
CA LEU A 136 -14.14 3.01 22.51
C LEU A 136 -13.46 1.64 22.34
N TYR A 137 -12.14 1.61 22.37
CA TYR A 137 -11.31 0.42 22.18
C TYR A 137 -10.23 0.32 23.27
N PRO A 138 -10.58 -0.16 24.48
CA PRO A 138 -9.62 -0.26 25.59
C PRO A 138 -8.39 -1.12 25.28
N ALA A 139 -8.52 -2.12 24.42
CA ALA A 139 -7.42 -2.99 23.99
C ALA A 139 -6.32 -2.24 23.22
N PHE A 140 -6.61 -1.06 22.67
CA PHE A 140 -5.63 -0.28 21.91
C PHE A 140 -4.66 0.52 22.79
N LYS A 141 -4.94 0.67 24.09
CA LYS A 141 -4.11 1.45 25.02
C LYS A 141 -2.66 0.99 25.06
N GLU A 142 -2.43 -0.31 24.89
CA GLU A 142 -1.09 -0.91 24.94
C GLU A 142 -0.45 -1.03 23.54
N GLN A 143 -1.20 -0.72 22.48
CA GLN A 143 -0.85 -1.00 21.08
C GLN A 143 -0.32 0.26 20.37
N TRP A 144 0.70 0.89 20.94
CA TRP A 144 1.42 1.98 20.28
C TRP A 144 2.27 1.43 19.13
N ASN A 145 1.63 1.20 17.99
CA ASN A 145 2.26 0.66 16.79
C ASN A 145 2.59 1.80 15.81
N THR A 146 3.68 1.65 15.08
CA THR A 146 4.00 2.45 13.90
C THR A 146 4.53 1.48 12.87
N ARG A 147 4.11 1.53 11.61
CA ARG A 147 4.94 0.87 10.60
C ARG A 147 6.11 1.80 10.36
N SER A 148 7.31 1.23 10.28
CA SER A 148 8.20 1.68 9.21
C SER A 148 8.88 3.02 9.35
N CYS A 149 8.11 4.02 8.95
CA CYS A 149 8.48 5.39 8.67
C CYS A 149 7.19 6.20 8.42
N ASP A 150 6.12 5.85 9.15
CA ASP A 150 4.83 6.53 9.11
C ASP A 150 4.90 7.85 9.88
N ASP A 151 4.18 8.86 9.40
CA ASP A 151 3.92 10.08 10.18
C ASP A 151 2.78 9.87 11.19
N TYR A 152 2.42 8.62 11.52
CA TYR A 152 1.25 8.29 12.33
C TYR A 152 1.50 7.11 13.31
N TRP A 153 0.99 7.25 14.53
CA TRP A 153 0.69 6.14 15.41
C TRP A 153 -0.52 5.39 14.85
N ASN A 154 -0.44 4.06 14.85
CA ASN A 154 -1.48 3.15 14.40
C ASN A 154 -2.03 2.35 15.58
N PHE A 155 -3.35 2.35 15.71
CA PHE A 155 -4.10 1.56 16.68
C PHE A 155 -5.09 0.66 15.94
N SER A 156 -4.85 -0.65 15.94
CA SER A 156 -5.49 -1.56 14.97
C SER A 156 -5.92 -2.89 15.54
N ASN A 157 -6.96 -3.47 14.93
CA ASN A 157 -7.24 -4.90 14.97
C ASN A 157 -7.30 -5.47 13.54
N ASP A 158 -7.78 -6.71 13.39
CA ASP A 158 -7.87 -7.39 12.10
C ASP A 158 -8.61 -6.62 10.99
N ILE A 159 -9.58 -5.77 11.34
CA ILE A 159 -10.47 -5.09 10.38
C ILE A 159 -10.20 -3.59 10.32
N ILE A 160 -10.01 -2.94 11.48
CA ILE A 160 -9.95 -1.49 11.58
C ILE A 160 -8.60 -1.03 12.11
N SER A 161 -8.05 0.00 11.47
CA SER A 161 -6.83 0.71 11.90
C SER A 161 -7.13 2.18 12.05
N PHE A 162 -6.74 2.80 13.16
CA PHE A 162 -6.89 4.25 13.41
C PHE A 162 -5.53 4.92 13.43
N TYR A 163 -5.46 6.14 12.91
CA TYR A 163 -4.20 6.87 12.74
C TYR A 163 -4.19 8.17 13.55
N VAL A 164 -3.15 8.40 14.33
CA VAL A 164 -2.90 9.66 15.05
C VAL A 164 -1.55 10.20 14.63
N ARG A 165 -1.48 11.44 14.15
CA ARG A 165 -0.23 12.02 13.62
C ARG A 165 0.87 12.05 14.68
N ILE A 166 2.06 11.57 14.31
CA ILE A 166 3.28 11.71 15.09
C ILE A 166 3.77 13.14 14.97
N ASP A 167 3.98 13.79 16.11
CA ASP A 167 4.67 15.07 16.18
C ASP A 167 6.18 14.87 15.95
N SER A 168 6.66 15.22 14.76
CA SER A 168 8.07 15.11 14.36
C SER A 168 9.01 16.06 15.12
N THR A 169 8.48 17.06 15.83
CA THR A 169 9.28 17.97 16.68
C THR A 169 9.60 17.35 18.03
N LYS A 170 8.85 16.32 18.45
CA LYS A 170 9.16 15.53 19.64
C LYS A 170 10.18 14.46 19.25
N LYS A 171 11.21 14.27 20.08
CA LYS A 171 12.11 13.11 19.93
C LYS A 171 11.26 11.85 20.04
N ILE A 172 11.26 11.03 18.98
CA ILE A 172 10.65 9.70 18.99
C ILE A 172 11.57 8.78 19.80
N THR A 173 11.62 9.00 21.11
CA THR A 173 12.39 8.23 22.07
C THR A 173 11.43 7.47 22.95
N PHE A 174 11.59 6.15 23.04
CA PHE A 174 10.91 5.39 24.06
C PHE A 174 11.49 5.75 25.44
N PRO A 175 10.66 5.90 26.50
CA PRO A 175 9.20 5.71 26.51
C PRO A 175 8.42 6.85 25.83
N ILE A 176 7.32 6.51 25.17
CA ILE A 176 6.43 7.46 24.49
C ILE A 176 5.79 8.38 25.53
N ASP A 177 5.70 9.68 25.23
CA ASP A 177 4.94 10.65 26.01
C ASP A 177 3.43 10.44 25.77
N GLU A 178 2.87 9.37 26.34
CA GLU A 178 1.47 8.98 26.10
C GLU A 178 0.50 10.09 26.47
N ALA A 179 0.75 10.77 27.59
CA ALA A 179 -0.07 11.88 28.07
C ALA A 179 -0.16 13.02 27.05
N TYR A 180 0.94 13.34 26.37
CA TYR A 180 0.95 14.34 25.29
C TYR A 180 0.03 13.98 24.11
N TYR A 181 -0.08 12.70 23.78
CA TYR A 181 -0.86 12.24 22.62
C TYR A 181 -2.35 12.04 22.93
N MET A 182 -2.76 11.97 24.20
CA MET A 182 -4.17 11.72 24.58
C MET A 182 -5.16 12.73 23.99
N ASP A 183 -4.76 14.00 23.86
CA ASP A 183 -5.56 15.07 23.30
C ASP A 183 -5.31 15.30 21.80
N LYS A 184 -4.57 14.42 21.13
CA LYS A 184 -4.33 14.52 19.70
C LYS A 184 -5.50 13.96 18.88
N PRO A 185 -5.80 14.57 17.73
CA PRO A 185 -6.88 14.12 16.87
C PRO A 185 -6.54 12.76 16.22
N VAL A 186 -7.56 11.91 16.09
CA VAL A 186 -7.51 10.74 15.20
C VAL A 186 -7.74 11.22 13.77
N GLU A 187 -6.72 11.13 12.92
CA GLU A 187 -6.69 11.72 11.57
C GLU A 187 -7.54 10.95 10.55
N ALA A 188 -7.55 9.63 10.66
CA ALA A 188 -8.37 8.76 9.82
C ALA A 188 -8.53 7.38 10.45
N ALA A 189 -9.38 6.57 9.82
CA ALA A 189 -9.42 5.14 10.03
C ALA A 189 -9.44 4.39 8.70
N ASP A 190 -8.85 3.20 8.66
CA ASP A 190 -8.93 2.27 7.54
C ASP A 190 -9.71 1.02 7.93
N LEU A 191 -10.68 0.65 7.10
CA LEU A 191 -11.32 -0.66 7.12
C LEU A 191 -10.70 -1.49 6.01
N ILE A 192 -10.11 -2.63 6.34
CA ILE A 192 -9.40 -3.47 5.37
C ILE A 192 -9.85 -4.93 5.51
N LEU A 193 -10.11 -5.58 4.37
CA LEU A 193 -10.44 -6.99 4.29
C LEU A 193 -9.75 -7.61 3.07
N SER A 194 -9.20 -8.82 3.23
CA SER A 194 -8.69 -9.58 2.09
C SER A 194 -9.86 -10.18 1.31
N CYS A 195 -9.95 -9.89 0.01
CA CYS A 195 -11.02 -10.38 -0.86
C CYS A 195 -10.76 -11.73 -1.50
N HIS A 196 -9.59 -12.30 -1.23
CA HIS A 196 -9.32 -13.70 -1.50
C HIS A 196 -9.85 -14.48 -0.31
N GLY A 197 -11.01 -15.13 -0.51
CA GLY A 197 -11.57 -16.06 0.47
C GLY A 197 -10.50 -17.04 0.91
N GLU A 198 -10.49 -17.34 2.21
CA GLU A 198 -9.57 -18.27 2.90
C GLU A 198 -8.61 -18.93 1.91
N ILE A 199 -7.50 -18.26 1.64
CA ILE A 199 -6.34 -19.00 1.16
C ILE A 199 -6.17 -20.10 2.19
N ASN A 200 -6.19 -21.37 1.77
CA ASN A 200 -5.79 -22.48 2.62
C ASN A 200 -4.58 -21.99 3.41
N GLU A 201 -4.67 -21.98 4.75
CA GLU A 201 -3.66 -21.44 5.66
C GLU A 201 -2.27 -22.09 5.51
N ALA A 202 -2.10 -22.98 4.52
CA ALA A 202 -0.86 -23.63 4.16
C ALA A 202 0.11 -22.80 3.30
N GLU A 203 -0.30 -21.72 2.62
CA GLU A 203 0.62 -21.03 1.68
C GLU A 203 1.02 -19.59 1.98
N HIS A 204 0.24 -18.78 2.70
CA HIS A 204 0.70 -17.46 3.17
C HIS A 204 0.11 -17.10 4.54
N GLN A 205 0.82 -17.51 5.59
CA GLN A 205 0.54 -17.07 6.95
C GLN A 205 0.97 -15.62 7.09
N TYR A 206 0.02 -14.68 7.01
CA TYR A 206 0.25 -13.30 7.45
C TYR A 206 0.47 -13.35 8.96
N VAL A 207 1.73 -13.28 9.40
CA VAL A 207 2.06 -13.33 10.82
C VAL A 207 1.64 -11.99 11.43
N THR A 208 0.72 -11.99 12.38
CA THR A 208 0.42 -10.85 13.27
C THR A 208 0.83 -11.24 14.69
N GLY A 209 1.65 -10.43 15.38
CA GLY A 209 2.09 -10.70 16.76
C GLY A 209 3.61 -10.90 16.94
N GLU A 210 4.05 -10.85 18.21
CA GLU A 210 5.47 -10.97 18.61
C GLU A 210 6.11 -12.27 18.12
N THR A 211 7.39 -12.20 17.71
CA THR A 211 8.15 -13.40 17.34
C THR A 211 8.39 -14.27 18.57
N GLU A 212 8.01 -15.54 18.50
CA GLU A 212 8.43 -16.51 19.51
C GLU A 212 9.97 -16.71 19.42
N ASN A 213 10.62 -16.92 20.56
CA ASN A 213 12.05 -17.30 20.66
C ASN A 213 13.13 -16.30 20.21
N ASN A 214 12.92 -14.99 20.41
CA ASN A 214 13.93 -13.95 20.11
C ASN A 214 14.39 -13.93 18.64
N GLU A 215 13.54 -14.38 17.70
CA GLU A 215 13.86 -14.37 16.27
C GLU A 215 13.63 -12.98 15.65
N PRO A 216 14.42 -12.59 14.63
CA PRO A 216 14.16 -11.38 13.88
C PRO A 216 12.86 -11.48 13.09
N VAL A 217 12.25 -10.34 12.79
CA VAL A 217 11.06 -10.28 11.94
C VAL A 217 11.46 -10.32 10.47
N TYR A 218 10.69 -11.04 9.65
CA TYR A 218 10.96 -11.22 8.23
C TYR A 218 9.89 -10.55 7.36
N PHE A 219 10.33 -9.88 6.30
CA PHE A 219 9.46 -9.34 5.26
C PHE A 219 9.96 -9.76 3.87
N ILE A 220 9.05 -10.10 2.98
CA ILE A 220 9.29 -10.29 1.55
C ILE A 220 8.33 -9.39 0.80
N ASP A 221 8.82 -8.49 -0.04
CA ASP A 221 7.99 -7.60 -0.87
C ASP A 221 6.92 -6.86 -0.04
N SER A 222 7.32 -6.35 1.12
CA SER A 222 6.45 -5.69 2.12
C SER A 222 5.49 -6.58 2.90
N VAL A 223 5.44 -7.88 2.62
CA VAL A 223 4.58 -8.84 3.33
C VAL A 223 5.36 -9.46 4.48
N ARG A 224 4.78 -9.44 5.69
CA ARG A 224 5.36 -10.13 6.84
C ARG A 224 5.24 -11.63 6.66
N VAL A 225 6.33 -12.35 6.86
CA VAL A 225 6.41 -13.80 6.63
C VAL A 225 7.07 -14.53 7.81
N THR A 226 6.95 -15.85 7.82
CA THR A 226 7.68 -16.70 8.77
C THR A 226 9.11 -16.97 8.29
N GLY A 227 9.99 -17.40 9.18
CA GLY A 227 11.33 -17.86 8.79
C GLY A 227 11.31 -19.03 7.80
N ALA A 228 10.27 -19.87 7.83
CA ALA A 228 10.10 -21.00 6.91
C ALA A 228 9.84 -20.53 5.46
N ASP A 229 9.19 -19.39 5.27
CA ASP A 229 8.88 -18.85 3.94
C ASP A 229 10.13 -18.36 3.20
N LEU A 230 11.22 -18.03 3.93
CA LEU A 230 12.49 -17.67 3.32
C LEU A 230 13.08 -18.80 2.46
N ASN A 231 12.86 -20.05 2.87
CA ASN A 231 13.34 -21.22 2.14
C ASN A 231 12.61 -21.43 0.80
N LYS A 232 11.46 -20.78 0.60
CA LYS A 232 10.65 -20.88 -0.63
C LYS A 232 11.08 -19.86 -1.69
N ILE A 233 11.90 -18.87 -1.34
CA ILE A 233 12.34 -17.84 -2.29
C ILE A 233 13.46 -18.37 -3.18
N ASN A 234 13.31 -18.18 -4.49
CA ASN A 234 14.41 -18.35 -5.42
C ASN A 234 15.39 -17.17 -5.30
N THR A 235 16.64 -17.46 -4.95
CA THR A 235 17.68 -16.44 -4.75
C THR A 235 17.96 -15.60 -5.99
N ASN A 236 17.70 -16.14 -7.19
CA ASN A 236 17.85 -15.39 -8.45
C ASN A 236 16.83 -14.26 -8.61
N ASP A 237 15.69 -14.35 -7.90
CA ASP A 237 14.62 -13.38 -7.94
C ASP A 237 14.79 -12.28 -6.89
N VAL A 238 15.77 -12.41 -5.99
CA VAL A 238 16.08 -11.39 -4.98
C VAL A 238 16.83 -10.22 -5.62
N ALA A 239 16.37 -9.01 -5.36
CA ALA A 239 17.01 -7.77 -5.74
C ALA A 239 17.80 -7.17 -4.57
N THR A 240 17.17 -7.09 -3.39
CA THR A 240 17.76 -6.43 -2.21
C THR A 240 17.47 -7.22 -0.94
N VAL A 241 18.46 -7.32 -0.06
CA VAL A 241 18.27 -7.80 1.33
C VAL A 241 18.76 -6.71 2.27
N SER A 242 17.86 -6.20 3.09
CA SER A 242 18.15 -5.21 4.12
C SER A 242 18.08 -5.86 5.50
N VAL A 243 19.13 -5.67 6.30
CA VAL A 243 19.18 -6.17 7.68
C VAL A 243 19.25 -4.98 8.62
N TYR A 244 18.27 -4.88 9.51
CA TYR A 244 18.21 -3.86 10.55
C TYR A 244 18.48 -4.51 11.90
N LYS A 245 19.34 -3.89 12.70
CA LYS A 245 19.77 -4.40 14.01
C LYS A 245 19.45 -3.40 15.11
N ASP A 246 19.23 -3.91 16.32
CA ASP A 246 19.07 -3.11 17.53
C ASP A 246 17.96 -2.06 17.40
N ALA A 247 18.18 -0.86 17.94
CA ALA A 247 17.23 0.24 17.90
C ALA A 247 16.81 0.64 16.48
N SER A 248 17.64 0.42 15.45
CA SER A 248 17.28 0.79 14.07
C SER A 248 16.13 -0.07 13.51
N ALA A 249 16.01 -1.31 13.96
CA ALA A 249 14.91 -2.21 13.61
C ALA A 249 13.65 -1.94 14.43
N ILE A 250 13.78 -1.30 15.59
CA ILE A 250 12.63 -0.90 16.41
C ILE A 250 12.08 0.45 15.91
N ILE A 251 12.97 1.42 15.62
CA ILE A 251 12.60 2.75 15.11
C ILE A 251 11.82 2.65 13.81
N LYS A 252 12.25 1.76 12.93
CA LYS A 252 11.61 1.43 11.67
C LYS A 252 10.97 0.08 11.90
N TYR A 253 9.67 -0.19 11.95
CA TYR A 253 9.07 -1.56 12.15
C TYR A 253 8.60 -1.91 13.59
N GLY A 254 8.89 -1.11 14.61
CA GLY A 254 8.21 -1.19 15.92
C GLY A 254 8.74 -2.26 16.90
N ARG A 255 8.03 -2.44 18.03
CA ARG A 255 8.46 -3.32 19.14
C ARG A 255 8.60 -4.79 18.75
N GLU A 256 7.86 -5.26 17.75
CA GLU A 256 7.96 -6.63 17.25
C GLU A 256 9.35 -6.93 16.66
N ALA A 257 10.04 -5.93 16.13
CA ALA A 257 11.38 -6.05 15.58
C ALA A 257 12.50 -5.81 16.63
N LYS A 258 12.19 -5.96 17.93
CA LYS A 258 13.16 -5.85 19.04
C LYS A 258 14.38 -6.77 18.89
N TYR A 259 14.21 -7.89 18.19
CA TYR A 259 15.28 -8.86 17.92
C TYR A 259 15.90 -8.73 16.53
N GLY A 260 15.62 -7.62 15.83
CA GLY A 260 16.10 -7.33 14.49
C GLY A 260 15.07 -7.59 13.40
N LEU A 261 15.41 -7.18 12.18
CA LEU A 261 14.55 -7.32 11.01
C LEU A 261 15.35 -7.64 9.75
N ILE A 262 14.85 -8.60 8.97
CA ILE A 262 15.34 -8.93 7.64
C ILE A 262 14.24 -8.61 6.64
N TYR A 263 14.52 -7.72 5.70
CA TYR A 263 13.60 -7.29 4.66
C TYR A 263 14.16 -7.64 3.29
N ILE A 264 13.41 -8.42 2.53
CA ILE A 264 13.79 -8.94 1.22
C ILE A 264 12.89 -8.30 0.15
N GLU A 265 13.50 -7.76 -0.89
CA GLU A 265 12.80 -7.24 -2.07
C GLU A 265 13.15 -8.09 -3.29
N THR A 266 12.14 -8.51 -4.02
CA THR A 266 12.31 -9.24 -5.29
C THR A 266 12.49 -8.27 -6.45
N LYS A 267 13.15 -8.75 -7.51
CA LYS A 267 13.33 -8.02 -8.77
C LYS A 267 12.01 -7.55 -9.36
N LYS A 268 10.97 -8.39 -9.27
CA LYS A 268 9.63 -8.04 -9.78
C LYS A 268 9.04 -6.88 -8.99
N PHE A 269 9.12 -6.94 -7.66
CA PHE A 269 8.63 -5.90 -6.78
C PHE A 269 9.36 -4.57 -6.99
N ASP A 270 10.69 -4.61 -7.04
CA ASP A 270 11.52 -3.43 -7.31
C ASP A 270 11.27 -2.84 -8.69
N THR A 271 11.06 -3.71 -9.69
CA THR A 271 10.67 -3.31 -11.04
C THR A 271 9.38 -2.52 -11.03
N HIS A 272 8.35 -3.01 -10.33
CA HIS A 272 7.09 -2.29 -10.22
C HIS A 272 7.27 -0.93 -9.55
N ARG A 273 8.01 -0.89 -8.44
CA ARG A 273 8.29 0.32 -7.65
C ARG A 273 8.95 1.41 -8.49
N TYR A 274 10.11 1.14 -9.09
CA TYR A 274 10.82 2.17 -9.85
C TYR A 274 10.05 2.57 -11.11
N GLN A 275 9.34 1.64 -11.77
CA GLN A 275 8.55 1.96 -12.96
C GLN A 275 7.44 2.94 -12.61
N ASN A 276 6.69 2.70 -11.53
CA ASN A 276 5.62 3.60 -11.13
C ASN A 276 6.16 4.98 -10.73
N TYR A 277 7.28 5.02 -10.01
CA TYR A 277 7.96 6.28 -9.72
C TYR A 277 8.35 7.02 -11.01
N PHE A 278 8.99 6.37 -11.98
CA PHE A 278 9.38 7.02 -13.23
C PHE A 278 8.20 7.41 -14.12
N LYS A 279 7.07 6.67 -14.07
CA LYS A 279 5.82 7.06 -14.73
C LYS A 279 5.32 8.40 -14.19
N SER A 280 5.40 8.62 -12.87
CA SER A 280 4.97 9.89 -12.26
C SER A 280 5.91 11.05 -12.60
N LYS A 281 7.18 10.77 -12.93
CA LYS A 281 8.18 11.79 -13.32
C LYS A 281 8.24 12.08 -14.81
N SER A 282 7.70 11.23 -15.68
CA SER A 282 7.78 11.41 -17.14
C SER A 282 6.58 10.80 -17.88
N ALA A 283 5.80 11.67 -18.52
CA ALA A 283 4.69 11.25 -19.37
C ALA A 283 5.14 10.38 -20.56
N ASP A 284 6.32 10.65 -21.13
CA ASP A 284 6.86 9.83 -22.21
C ASP A 284 7.28 8.44 -21.73
N TYR A 285 7.77 8.34 -20.49
CA TYR A 285 8.05 7.05 -19.87
C TYR A 285 6.76 6.28 -19.58
N ALA A 286 5.73 6.97 -19.10
CA ALA A 286 4.42 6.37 -18.90
C ALA A 286 3.82 5.79 -20.18
N LYS A 287 3.95 6.51 -21.31
CA LYS A 287 3.55 6.00 -22.64
C LYS A 287 4.37 4.78 -23.03
N LEU A 288 5.69 4.82 -22.84
CA LEU A 288 6.59 3.73 -23.19
C LEU A 288 6.25 2.43 -22.44
N ILE A 289 5.97 2.50 -21.14
CA ILE A 289 5.65 1.32 -20.32
C ILE A 289 4.23 0.78 -20.59
N SER A 290 3.31 1.61 -21.08
CA SER A 290 1.89 1.22 -21.29
C SER A 290 1.60 0.53 -22.63
N MET A 291 2.57 0.45 -23.55
CA MET A 291 2.42 -0.24 -24.84
C MET A 291 2.52 -1.77 -24.67
N SER A 292 1.39 -2.46 -24.42
CA SER A 292 1.37 -3.84 -23.91
C SER A 292 1.35 -4.99 -24.94
N ALA A 293 1.55 -4.75 -26.24
CA ALA A 293 1.52 -5.84 -27.24
C ALA A 293 2.89 -6.51 -27.50
N ASN A 294 3.99 -5.84 -27.15
CA ASN A 294 5.35 -6.35 -27.22
C ASN A 294 6.15 -5.53 -26.20
N ALA A 295 6.43 -6.09 -25.02
CA ALA A 295 7.14 -5.35 -23.97
C ALA A 295 8.39 -4.67 -24.59
N PRO A 296 8.46 -3.32 -24.63
CA PRO A 296 9.58 -2.67 -25.28
C PRO A 296 10.87 -3.12 -24.60
N LYS A 297 11.83 -3.59 -25.41
CA LYS A 297 13.16 -3.95 -24.91
C LYS A 297 13.86 -2.68 -24.45
N ILE A 298 13.75 -2.35 -23.18
CA ILE A 298 14.33 -1.17 -22.56
C ILE A 298 15.75 -1.50 -22.07
N GLN A 299 16.65 -0.54 -22.25
CA GLN A 299 17.93 -0.46 -21.57
C GLN A 299 17.86 0.66 -20.53
N TYR A 300 18.14 0.36 -19.26
CA TYR A 300 18.31 1.41 -18.25
C TYR A 300 19.76 1.88 -18.20
N ILE A 301 19.94 3.19 -18.09
CA ILE A 301 21.24 3.85 -17.92
C ILE A 301 21.12 4.77 -16.72
N LEU A 302 21.98 4.60 -15.72
CA LEU A 302 21.99 5.43 -14.51
C LEU A 302 23.32 6.17 -14.40
N ASN A 303 23.28 7.50 -14.37
CA ASN A 303 24.47 8.34 -14.29
C ASN A 303 25.53 7.94 -15.35
N LYS A 304 25.10 7.79 -16.61
CA LYS A 304 25.89 7.35 -17.78
C LYS A 304 26.37 5.89 -17.75
N LYS A 305 26.07 5.11 -16.71
CA LYS A 305 26.40 3.68 -16.63
C LYS A 305 25.26 2.84 -17.19
N VAL A 306 25.54 2.00 -18.18
CA VAL A 306 24.60 1.01 -18.70
C VAL A 306 24.36 -0.08 -17.64
N LEU A 307 23.11 -0.32 -17.29
CA LEU A 307 22.72 -1.31 -16.28
C LEU A 307 22.44 -2.66 -16.94
N THR A 308 23.26 -3.68 -16.62
CA THR A 308 23.18 -4.98 -17.29
C THR A 308 22.46 -6.04 -16.45
N ASN A 309 22.79 -6.13 -15.16
CA ASN A 309 22.27 -7.14 -14.24
C ASN A 309 22.02 -6.53 -12.85
N ASN A 310 21.10 -7.13 -12.08
CA ASN A 310 20.83 -6.83 -10.66
C ASN A 310 20.76 -5.32 -10.37
N TYR A 311 20.03 -4.60 -11.22
CA TYR A 311 19.92 -3.15 -11.15
C TYR A 311 18.59 -2.69 -10.53
N GLU A 312 17.67 -3.63 -10.30
CA GLU A 312 16.32 -3.38 -9.83
C GLU A 312 16.35 -2.61 -8.52
N GLY A 313 17.07 -3.10 -7.50
CA GLY A 313 17.23 -2.41 -6.21
C GLY A 313 17.87 -1.03 -6.33
N ASN A 314 18.84 -0.86 -7.24
CA ASN A 314 19.50 0.43 -7.47
C ASN A 314 18.54 1.48 -8.04
N LEU A 315 17.70 1.09 -9.00
CA LEU A 315 16.68 1.98 -9.56
C LEU A 315 15.55 2.24 -8.57
N ALA A 316 15.20 1.22 -7.79
CA ALA A 316 14.09 1.26 -6.86
C ALA A 316 14.38 2.07 -5.59
N GLY A 317 15.66 2.29 -5.26
CA GLY A 317 16.10 3.24 -4.25
C GLY A 317 16.01 4.72 -4.67
N ILE A 318 15.72 5.04 -5.94
CA ILE A 318 15.62 6.41 -6.43
C ILE A 318 14.31 7.06 -5.99
N ASN A 319 14.41 8.18 -5.30
CA ASN A 319 13.28 8.96 -4.76
C ASN A 319 13.48 10.46 -5.01
N ASP A 320 12.50 11.27 -4.58
CA ASP A 320 12.47 12.72 -4.83
C ASP A 320 13.66 13.50 -4.29
N LYS A 321 14.36 12.99 -3.27
CA LYS A 321 15.53 13.66 -2.70
C LYS A 321 16.74 13.55 -3.62
N ILE A 322 16.86 12.43 -4.33
CA ILE A 322 18.05 12.11 -5.12
C ILE A 322 17.81 12.16 -6.63
N PHE A 323 16.57 12.06 -7.09
CA PHE A 323 16.26 12.13 -8.52
C PHE A 323 16.56 13.50 -9.12
N LYS A 324 17.24 13.54 -10.27
CA LYS A 324 17.55 14.77 -11.02
C LYS A 324 16.90 14.84 -12.39
N GLY A 325 16.65 13.70 -13.01
CA GLY A 325 15.99 13.69 -14.32
C GLY A 325 15.91 12.33 -14.95
N LEU A 326 15.01 12.24 -15.93
CA LEU A 326 14.80 11.06 -16.77
C LEU A 326 14.65 11.50 -18.23
N THR A 327 15.31 10.80 -19.14
CA THR A 327 15.21 11.04 -20.58
C THR A 327 15.16 9.73 -21.34
N ILE A 328 14.32 9.67 -22.37
CA ILE A 328 14.18 8.49 -23.23
C ILE A 328 14.92 8.74 -24.52
N ILE A 329 15.70 7.75 -24.95
CA ILE A 329 16.41 7.76 -26.22
C ILE A 329 15.97 6.58 -27.08
N ASN A 330 15.96 6.77 -28.39
CA ASN A 330 15.62 5.72 -29.34
C ASN A 330 16.81 4.78 -29.61
N LYS A 331 16.58 3.70 -30.35
CA LYS A 331 17.61 2.70 -30.71
C LYS A 331 18.85 3.31 -31.38
N SER A 332 18.70 4.29 -32.28
CA SER A 332 19.83 4.92 -32.98
C SER A 332 20.72 5.69 -32.01
N GLN A 333 20.10 6.48 -31.12
CA GLN A 333 20.80 7.20 -30.06
C GLN A 333 21.45 6.25 -29.06
N LEU A 334 20.75 5.17 -28.68
CA LEU A 334 21.25 4.17 -27.74
C LEU A 334 22.48 3.44 -28.29
N LEU A 335 22.47 3.07 -29.57
CA LEU A 335 23.62 2.50 -30.26
C LEU A 335 24.79 3.49 -30.32
N LYS A 336 24.52 4.73 -30.74
CA LYS A 336 25.56 5.76 -30.91
C LYS A 336 26.23 6.16 -29.58
N GLN A 337 25.46 6.27 -28.50
CA GLN A 337 25.95 6.79 -27.21
C GLN A 337 26.47 5.69 -26.28
N TYR A 338 25.89 4.49 -26.33
CA TYR A 338 26.15 3.43 -25.36
C TYR A 338 26.51 2.07 -25.98
N GLY A 339 26.53 1.95 -27.31
CA GLY A 339 26.89 0.70 -28.00
C GLY A 339 25.85 -0.42 -27.87
N VAL A 340 24.65 -0.14 -27.36
CA VAL A 340 23.63 -1.17 -27.11
C VAL A 340 22.79 -1.41 -28.37
N THR A 341 22.85 -2.63 -28.89
CA THR A 341 22.28 -3.02 -30.20
C THR A 341 20.95 -3.78 -30.10
N ASN A 342 20.73 -4.47 -28.99
CA ASN A 342 19.65 -5.46 -28.79
C ASN A 342 18.41 -4.90 -28.07
N LYS A 343 18.36 -3.58 -27.86
CA LYS A 343 17.28 -2.86 -27.17
C LYS A 343 16.68 -1.80 -28.10
N ASN A 344 15.42 -1.47 -27.89
CA ASN A 344 14.67 -0.54 -28.73
C ASN A 344 14.73 0.89 -28.17
N TYR A 345 14.82 1.02 -26.85
CA TYR A 345 14.82 2.30 -26.14
C TYR A 345 15.84 2.28 -25.02
N GLY A 346 16.48 3.43 -24.79
CA GLY A 346 17.27 3.70 -23.59
C GLY A 346 16.49 4.63 -22.67
N VAL A 347 16.52 4.36 -21.37
CA VAL A 347 16.00 5.24 -20.33
C VAL A 347 17.19 5.70 -19.51
N ILE A 348 17.56 6.97 -19.71
CA ILE A 348 18.65 7.63 -18.98
C ILE A 348 18.06 8.25 -17.73
N ILE A 349 18.57 7.85 -16.57
CA ILE A 349 18.25 8.41 -15.27
C ILE A 349 19.48 9.12 -14.72
N THR A 350 19.28 10.31 -14.18
CA THR A 350 20.28 11.06 -13.43
C THR A 350 19.81 11.19 -11.98
N ALA A 351 20.67 10.83 -11.03
CA ALA A 351 20.37 10.93 -9.60
C ALA A 351 21.63 11.16 -8.75
N ASP A 352 21.48 11.84 -7.62
CA ASP A 352 22.51 12.03 -6.59
C ASP A 352 22.65 10.75 -5.76
N ILE A 353 23.40 9.78 -6.28
CA ILE A 353 23.60 8.50 -5.60
C ILE A 353 24.84 8.60 -4.70
N PRO A 354 24.74 8.40 -3.38
CA PRO A 354 25.92 8.28 -2.53
C PRO A 354 26.71 7.02 -2.92
N VAL A 355 28.04 7.13 -2.90
CA VAL A 355 29.04 6.20 -3.48
C VAL A 355 29.01 4.76 -2.90
N ASN A 356 28.02 4.35 -2.10
CA ASN A 356 27.95 3.03 -1.46
C ASN A 356 26.63 2.26 -1.59
N SER A 357 25.71 2.64 -2.48
CA SER A 357 24.42 1.95 -2.58
C SER A 357 24.46 0.79 -3.59
N PHE A 358 24.58 -0.43 -3.06
CA PHE A 358 24.05 -1.70 -3.60
C PHE A 358 24.68 -2.37 -4.84
N ASN A 359 26.01 -2.29 -5.01
CA ASN A 359 26.80 -3.41 -5.56
C ASN A 359 28.28 -3.19 -5.21
N LYS A 360 28.83 -4.07 -4.37
CA LYS A 360 30.29 -4.17 -4.12
C LYS A 360 31.00 -4.78 -5.34
N ASP A 361 30.94 -4.10 -6.47
CA ASP A 361 31.79 -4.40 -7.62
C ASP A 361 32.62 -3.16 -7.94
N LYS A 362 33.58 -2.85 -7.06
CA LYS A 362 34.88 -2.21 -7.36
C LYS A 362 35.61 -1.81 -6.06
N GLU A 363 36.14 -2.82 -5.37
CA GLU A 363 37.37 -2.65 -4.55
C GLU A 363 38.50 -3.46 -5.20
N LYS A 364 38.88 -3.07 -6.42
CA LYS A 364 40.17 -3.45 -7.03
C LYS A 364 40.65 -2.29 -7.89
N GLU A 365 41.01 -1.15 -7.28
CA GLU A 365 41.88 -0.16 -7.95
C GLU A 365 42.42 0.98 -7.05
N LYS A 366 42.48 0.82 -5.72
CA LYS A 366 43.12 1.83 -4.84
C LYS A 366 44.02 1.23 -3.75
N SER A 367 44.82 0.22 -4.11
CA SER A 367 45.98 -0.22 -3.32
C SER A 367 47.25 -0.38 -4.17
N LYS A 368 47.43 0.52 -5.14
CA LYS A 368 48.73 0.77 -5.77
C LYS A 368 48.89 2.27 -5.96
N HIS A 369 49.31 2.95 -4.89
CA HIS A 369 50.34 4.00 -4.89
C HIS A 369 50.73 4.30 -3.45
#